data_AF-A0A8T5G0M1-F1
#
_entry.id   AF-A0A8T5G0M1-F1
#
_cell.length_a   1.000
_cell.length_b   1.000
_cell.length_c   1.000
_cell.angle_alpha   90.00
_cell.angle_beta   90.00
_cell.angle_gamma   90.00
#
_symmetry.space_group_name_H-M   'P 1'
#
loop_
_entity.id
_entity.type
_entity.pdbx_description
1 polymer ?
#
loop_
_entity_poly.entity_id
_entity_poly.type
_entity_poly.pdbx_seq_one_letter_code
_entity_poly.pdbx_strand_id
1 'polypeptide(L)'
;MYLHFIASILMIILLSLMSLNNSLKTRMIYIVPIIVLYYTTFMLFSFDYDKKMIERWKVKEDKLKNTLNVESIEKYLKDKYKLNKQN
;
A
#
# COMPACT_ATOMS: atom_id res chain seq x y z
N MET A 1 -10.31 -1.57 -2.91
CA MET A 1 -10.28 -2.29 -4.23
C MET A 1 -11.57 -2.11 -5.03
N TYR A 2 -12.76 -2.40 -4.48
CA TYR A 2 -14.04 -2.15 -5.16
C TYR A 2 -14.30 -0.66 -5.50
N LEU A 3 -13.93 0.25 -4.60
CA LEU A 3 -14.02 1.70 -4.82
C LEU A 3 -13.20 2.17 -6.03
N HIS A 4 -11.98 1.65 -6.18
CA HIS A 4 -11.14 1.91 -7.35
C HIS A 4 -11.80 1.45 -8.64
N PHE A 5 -12.37 0.25 -8.64
CA PHE A 5 -13.03 -0.31 -9.81
C PHE A 5 -14.23 0.55 -10.23
N ILE A 6 -15.07 0.95 -9.28
CA ILE A 6 -16.22 1.83 -9.55
C ILE A 6 -15.76 3.20 -10.06
N ALA A 7 -14.75 3.80 -9.43
CA ALA A 7 -14.19 5.08 -9.88
C ALA A 7 -13.59 4.99 -11.30
N SER A 8 -12.99 3.86 -11.64
CA SER A 8 -12.44 3.59 -12.99
C SER A 8 -13.57 3.57 -14.03
N ILE A 9 -14.67 2.88 -13.73
CA ILE A 9 -15.85 2.83 -14.61
C ILE A 9 -16.44 4.23 -14.80
N LEU A 10 -16.62 4.99 -13.72
CA LEU A 10 -17.14 6.35 -13.78
C LEU A 10 -16.23 7.28 -14.60
N MET A 11 -14.91 7.16 -14.46
CA MET A 11 -13.97 7.91 -15.30
C MET A 11 -14.11 7.58 -16.78
N ILE A 12 -14.25 6.29 -17.14
CA ILE A 12 -14.43 5.87 -18.53
C ILE A 12 -15.73 6.44 -19.11
N ILE A 13 -16.83 6.42 -18.34
CA ILE A 13 -18.11 7.00 -18.76
C ILE A 13 -17.97 8.51 -18.99
N LEU A 14 -17.36 9.24 -18.05
CA LEU A 14 -17.18 10.69 -18.17
C LEU A 14 -16.28 11.07 -19.37
N LEU A 15 -15.19 10.32 -19.59
CA LEU A 15 -14.32 10.52 -20.76
C LEU A 15 -15.05 10.24 -22.07
N SER A 16 -15.90 9.20 -22.10
CA SER A 16 -16.69 8.85 -23.27
C SER A 16 -17.71 9.94 -23.59
N LEU A 17 -18.42 10.45 -22.57
CA LEU A 17 -19.36 11.58 -22.72
C LEU A 17 -18.64 12.85 -23.19
N MET A 18 -17.44 13.12 -22.66
CA MET A 18 -16.62 14.25 -23.10
C MET A 18 -16.21 14.14 -24.57
N SER A 19 -15.79 12.94 -25.00
CA SER A 19 -15.39 12.62 -26.37
C SER A 19 -16.54 12.83 -27.37
N LEU A 20 -17.73 12.36 -27.02
CA LEU A 20 -18.93 12.44 -27.86
C LEU A 20 -19.48 13.87 -27.99
N ASN A 21 -19.12 14.77 -27.09
CA ASN A 21 -19.63 16.14 -27.10
C ASN A 21 -18.71 17.07 -27.89
N ASN A 22 -19.22 17.79 -28.88
CA ASN A 22 -18.44 18.73 -29.71
C ASN A 22 -18.34 20.14 -29.13
N SER A 23 -19.12 20.43 -28.08
CA SER A 23 -19.11 21.72 -27.39
C SER A 23 -17.88 21.84 -26.48
N LEU A 24 -17.04 22.85 -26.73
CA LEU A 24 -15.85 23.12 -25.92
C LEU A 24 -16.21 23.49 -24.48
N LYS A 25 -17.32 24.22 -24.28
CA LYS A 25 -17.87 24.53 -22.95
C LYS A 25 -18.25 23.26 -22.19
N THR A 26 -18.94 22.33 -22.84
CA THR A 26 -19.37 21.09 -22.18
C THR A 26 -18.20 20.16 -21.89
N ARG A 27 -17.18 20.13 -22.76
CA ARG A 27 -15.91 19.42 -22.46
C ARG A 27 -15.23 19.96 -21.20
N MET A 28 -15.16 21.28 -21.03
CA MET A 28 -14.60 21.87 -19.80
C MET A 28 -15.39 21.46 -18.55
N ILE A 29 -16.71 21.37 -18.64
CA ILE A 29 -17.56 20.92 -17.53
C ILE A 29 -17.26 19.47 -17.15
N TYR A 30 -16.94 18.59 -18.11
CA TYR A 30 -16.56 17.20 -17.81
C TYR A 30 -15.13 17.05 -17.29
N ILE A 31 -14.20 17.93 -17.70
CA ILE A 31 -12.80 17.90 -17.23
C ILE A 31 -12.71 18.06 -15.71
N VAL A 32 -13.47 18.99 -15.14
CA VAL A 32 -13.46 19.27 -13.69
C VAL A 32 -13.76 18.02 -12.84
N PRO A 33 -14.91 17.33 -13.00
CA PRO A 33 -15.20 16.12 -12.24
C PRO A 33 -14.25 14.97 -12.57
N ILE A 34 -13.72 14.86 -13.80
CA ILE A 34 -12.69 13.85 -14.13
C ILE A 34 -11.43 14.06 -13.29
N ILE A 35 -10.93 15.30 -13.22
CA ILE A 35 -9.74 15.64 -12.42
C ILE A 35 -10.00 15.36 -10.93
N VAL A 36 -11.16 15.76 -10.43
CA VAL A 36 -11.55 15.51 -9.03
C VAL A 36 -11.62 14.00 -8.75
N LEU A 37 -12.26 13.22 -9.62
CA LEU A 37 -12.34 11.77 -9.48
C LEU A 37 -10.95 11.14 -9.48
N TYR A 38 -10.08 11.57 -10.40
CA TYR A 38 -8.72 11.08 -10.52
C TYR A 38 -7.92 11.32 -9.24
N TYR A 39 -7.89 12.57 -8.74
CA TYR A 39 -7.16 12.92 -7.52
C TYR A 39 -7.69 12.19 -6.29
N THR A 40 -9.01 12.10 -6.15
CA THR A 40 -9.64 11.42 -5.01
C THR A 40 -9.28 9.93 -5.01
N THR A 41 -9.34 9.31 -6.20
CA THR A 41 -8.97 7.90 -6.40
C THR A 41 -7.49 7.67 -6.11
N PHE A 42 -6.61 8.58 -6.55
CA PHE A 42 -5.17 8.49 -6.29
C PHE A 42 -4.82 8.66 -4.80
N MET A 43 -5.48 9.58 -4.10
CA MET A 43 -5.30 9.77 -2.65
C MET A 43 -5.74 8.52 -1.87
N LEU A 44 -6.92 7.97 -2.18
CA LEU A 44 -7.40 6.74 -1.56
C LEU A 44 -6.45 5.57 -1.81
N PHE A 45 -5.90 5.45 -3.03
CA PHE A 45 -4.90 4.44 -3.34
C PHE A 45 -3.66 4.58 -2.46
N SER A 46 -3.14 5.80 -2.34
CA SER A 46 -1.93 6.09 -1.56
C SER A 46 -2.13 5.73 -0.10
N PHE A 47 -3.27 6.10 0.50
CA PHE A 47 -3.59 5.72 1.87
C PHE A 47 -3.72 4.20 2.07
N ASP A 48 -4.42 3.51 1.18
CA ASP A 48 -4.55 2.05 1.22
C ASP A 48 -3.18 1.37 1.07
N TYR A 49 -2.32 1.92 0.20
CA TYR A 49 -0.98 1.42 -0.05
C TYR A 49 -0.08 1.60 1.17
N ASP A 50 -0.04 2.79 1.76
CA ASP A 50 0.76 3.10 2.95
C ASP A 50 0.36 2.23 4.13
N LYS A 51 -0.95 2.06 4.35
CA LYS A 51 -1.46 1.18 5.41
C LYS A 51 -0.96 -0.26 5.24
N LYS A 52 -1.09 -0.82 4.03
CA LYS A 52 -0.59 -2.17 3.72
C LYS A 52 0.92 -2.26 3.79
N MET A 53 1.64 -1.19 3.48
CA MET A 53 3.09 -1.15 3.55
C MET A 53 3.55 -1.18 5.00
N ILE A 54 2.94 -0.38 5.89
CA ILE A 54 3.21 -0.38 7.33
C ILE A 54 2.94 -1.76 7.94
N GLU A 55 1.82 -2.39 7.61
CA GLU A 55 1.51 -3.75 8.09
C GLU A 55 2.58 -4.76 7.65
N ARG A 56 3.00 -4.72 6.39
CA ARG A 56 4.06 -5.59 5.87
C ARG A 56 5.42 -5.31 6.52
N TRP A 57 5.73 -4.05 6.81
CA TRP A 57 6.94 -3.66 7.52
C TRP A 57 6.95 -4.19 8.95
N LYS A 58 5.85 -4.05 9.69
CA LYS A 58 5.73 -4.61 11.05
C LYS A 58 5.93 -6.12 11.07
N VAL A 59 5.30 -6.85 10.14
CA VAL A 59 5.48 -8.31 10.04
C VAL A 59 6.94 -8.69 9.75
N LYS A 60 7.64 -7.91 8.90
CA LYS A 60 9.07 -8.13 8.65
C LYS A 60 9.92 -7.82 9.89
N GLU A 61 9.63 -6.73 10.58
CA GLU A 61 10.32 -6.31 11.80
C GLU A 61 10.16 -7.35 12.92
N ASP A 62 8.94 -7.83 13.15
CA ASP A 62 8.65 -8.85 14.17
C ASP A 62 9.35 -10.18 13.85
N LYS A 63 9.39 -10.57 12.57
CA LYS A 63 10.17 -11.73 12.13
C LYS A 63 11.66 -11.53 12.44
N LEU A 64 12.21 -10.37 12.11
CA LEU A 64 13.63 -10.07 12.32
C LEU A 64 14.00 -10.08 13.82
N LYS A 65 13.16 -9.48 14.67
CA LYS A 65 13.33 -9.49 16.12
C LYS A 65 13.32 -10.91 16.68
N ASN A 66 12.39 -11.74 16.22
CA ASN A 66 12.33 -13.15 16.64
C ASN A 66 13.56 -13.94 16.19
N THR A 67 14.04 -13.75 14.97
CA THR A 67 15.27 -14.41 14.49
C THR A 67 16.49 -13.99 15.33
N LEU A 68 16.67 -12.69 15.58
CA LEU A 68 17.78 -12.18 16.40
C LEU A 68 17.71 -12.64 17.87
N ASN A 69 16.51 -12.72 18.45
CA ASN A 69 16.33 -13.27 19.80
C ASN A 69 16.67 -14.76 19.85
N VAL A 70 16.24 -15.56 18.87
CA VAL A 70 16.58 -16.99 18.82
C VAL A 70 18.09 -17.18 18.65
N GLU A 71 18.73 -16.43 17.76
CA GLU A 71 20.17 -16.54 17.49
C GLU A 71 21.02 -16.10 18.70
N SER A 72 20.60 -15.05 19.41
CA SER A 72 21.26 -14.62 20.65
C SER A 72 21.07 -15.62 21.80
N ILE A 73 19.90 -16.26 21.92
CA ILE A 73 19.65 -17.33 22.89
C ILE A 73 20.50 -18.57 22.57
N GLU A 74 20.56 -19.00 21.30
CA GLU A 74 21.40 -20.12 20.88
C GLU A 74 22.87 -19.87 21.18
N LYS A 75 23.37 -18.66 20.90
CA LYS A 75 24.74 -18.26 21.22
C LYS A 75 25.01 -18.30 22.72
N TYR A 76 24.12 -17.74 23.53
CA TYR A 76 24.22 -17.78 24.99
C TYR A 76 24.26 -19.22 25.54
N LEU A 77 23.37 -20.10 25.06
CA LEU A 77 23.35 -21.50 25.47
C LEU A 77 24.64 -22.23 25.09
N LYS A 78 25.17 -21.99 23.89
CA LYS A 78 26.41 -22.60 23.41
C LYS A 78 27.64 -22.17 24.22
N ASP A 79 27.70 -20.90 24.60
CA ASP A 79 28.78 -20.38 25.44
C ASP A 79 28.70 -20.94 26.87
N LYS A 80 27.50 -21.03 27.44
CA LYS A 80 27.26 -21.64 28.76
C LYS A 80 27.63 -23.13 28.80
N TYR A 81 27.28 -23.88 27.76
CA TYR A 81 27.65 -25.30 27.66
C TYR A 81 29.16 -25.53 27.52
N LYS A 82 29.87 -24.65 26.80
CA LYS A 82 31.34 -24.71 26.71
C LYS A 82 32.00 -24.45 28.05
N LEU A 83 31.53 -23.45 28.80
CA LEU A 83 32.02 -23.12 30.13
C LEU A 83 31.84 -24.30 31.12
N ASN A 84 30.69 -24.97 31.06
CA ASN A 84 30.42 -26.14 31.90
C ASN A 84 31.18 -27.42 31.51
N LYS A 85 31.77 -27.49 30.31
CA LYS A 85 32.53 -28.67 29.85
C LYS A 85 34.04 -28.53 30.14
N GLN A 86 34.47 -27.34 30.56
CA GLN A 86 35.86 -27.03 30.93
C GLN A 86 36.10 -27.09 32.45
N ASN A 87 35.03 -27.14 33.25
CA ASN A 87 35.05 -27.45 34.68
C ASN A 87 34.71 -28.93 34.91
#